data_AF-A0A527VWT1-F1
#
_entry.id   AF-A0A527VWT1-F1
#
_cell.length_a   1.000
_cell.length_b   1.000
_cell.length_c   1.000
_cell.angle_alpha   90.00
_cell.angle_beta   90.00
_cell.angle_gamma   90.00
#
_symmetry.space_group_name_H-M   'P 1'
#
loop_
_entity.id
_entity.type
_entity.pdbx_description
1 polymer ?
#
loop_
_entity_poly.entity_id
_entity_poly.type
_entity_poly.pdbx_seq_one_letter_code
_entity_poly.pdbx_strand_id
1 'polypeptide(L)'
;MKKYILLFLGIALAAAVTIADAATMVPPGNRNAVQPDIPGASSRRTQATNTTFQAKYRKVYALLQNDAELRGKIRKVAAAYGIDPMHIVGAIVGEHTYNVDAYDRLQTYYVKAMSYLSSKLTFAYEGEDVSDFVQRPEFKKCAGMDDSYDLWECREQVWNHAFRGKTVGGTSFPNDR
;
A
#
# COMPACT_ATOMS: atom_id res chain seq x y z
N MET A 1 -40.64 -20.51 31.57
CA MET A 1 -40.36 -19.63 30.41
C MET A 1 -39.05 -18.85 30.57
N LYS A 2 -38.85 -18.07 31.63
CA LYS A 2 -37.62 -17.26 31.87
C LYS A 2 -36.31 -18.07 31.91
N LYS A 3 -36.32 -19.27 32.50
CA LYS A 3 -35.17 -20.20 32.53
C LYS A 3 -34.78 -20.75 31.16
N TYR A 4 -35.76 -21.01 30.29
CA TYR A 4 -35.51 -21.52 28.93
C TYR A 4 -34.99 -20.41 28.00
N ILE A 5 -35.45 -19.17 28.18
CA ILE A 5 -34.92 -18.00 27.46
C ILE A 5 -33.45 -17.75 27.84
N LEU A 6 -33.10 -17.82 29.13
CA LEU A 6 -31.71 -17.67 29.59
C LEU A 6 -30.79 -18.79 29.07
N LEU A 7 -31.31 -20.02 28.99
CA LEU A 7 -30.57 -21.15 28.42
C LEU A 7 -30.33 -20.99 26.91
N PHE A 8 -31.35 -20.56 26.16
CA PHE A 8 -31.21 -20.27 24.73
C PHE A 8 -30.29 -19.09 24.45
N LEU A 9 -30.32 -18.04 25.29
CA LEU A 9 -29.41 -16.88 25.17
C LEU A 9 -27.96 -17.28 25.45
N GLY A 10 -27.73 -18.15 26.44
CA GLY A 10 -26.39 -18.67 26.76
C GLY A 10 -25.80 -19.54 25.66
N ILE A 11 -26.62 -20.38 25.01
CA ILE A 11 -26.19 -21.23 23.88
C ILE A 11 -25.92 -20.37 22.63
N ALA A 12 -26.71 -19.32 22.39
CA ALA A 12 -26.48 -18.40 21.28
C ALA A 12 -25.18 -17.57 21.44
N LEU A 13 -24.84 -17.15 22.66
CA LEU A 13 -23.57 -16.47 22.93
C LEU A 13 -22.35 -17.38 22.77
N ALA A 14 -22.47 -18.66 23.14
CA ALA A 14 -21.39 -19.64 22.97
C ALA A 14 -21.13 -19.99 21.48
N ALA A 15 -22.18 -19.96 20.65
CA ALA A 15 -22.07 -20.18 19.21
C ALA A 15 -21.52 -18.97 18.43
N ALA A 16 -21.48 -17.77 19.05
CA ALA A 16 -20.97 -16.54 18.45
C ALA A 16 -19.45 -16.34 18.66
N VAL A 17 -18.76 -17.29 19.28
CA VAL A 17 -17.29 -17.28 19.36
C VAL A 17 -16.77 -17.69 17.99
N THR A 18 -16.66 -16.73 17.09
CA THR A 18 -15.90 -16.89 15.85
C THR A 18 -14.47 -17.21 16.23
N ILE A 19 -13.99 -18.37 15.81
CA ILE A 19 -12.57 -18.71 15.85
C ILE A 19 -11.92 -17.72 14.88
N ALA A 20 -11.26 -16.70 15.41
CA ALA A 20 -10.40 -15.84 14.60
C ALA A 20 -9.27 -16.73 14.09
N ASP A 21 -9.37 -17.16 12.83
CA ASP A 21 -8.37 -18.03 12.22
C ASP A 21 -7.04 -17.26 12.15
N ALA A 22 -6.16 -17.76 13.00
CA ALA A 22 -4.73 -17.58 13.14
C ALA A 22 -4.08 -16.55 12.21
N ALA A 23 -3.50 -15.51 12.82
CA ALA A 23 -2.27 -14.93 12.30
C ALA A 23 -1.31 -16.08 11.94
N THR A 24 -1.02 -16.26 10.65
CA THR A 24 -0.08 -17.28 10.20
C THR A 24 1.27 -16.96 10.81
N MET A 25 1.67 -17.74 11.82
CA MET A 25 2.96 -17.56 12.48
C MET A 25 4.05 -17.76 11.43
N VAL A 26 4.69 -16.65 11.04
CA VAL A 26 5.82 -16.69 10.11
C VAL A 26 6.95 -17.44 10.81
N PRO A 27 7.43 -18.58 10.26
CA PRO A 27 8.50 -19.33 10.88
C PRO A 27 9.75 -18.44 11.05
N PRO A 28 10.51 -18.58 12.14
CA PRO A 28 11.69 -17.77 12.35
C PRO A 28 12.76 -18.07 11.29
N GLY A 29 13.38 -17.01 10.76
CA GLY A 29 14.58 -17.09 9.92
C GLY A 29 14.35 -17.37 8.44
N ASN A 30 15.46 -17.41 7.70
CA ASN A 30 15.45 -17.81 6.29
C ASN A 30 15.30 -19.33 6.20
N ARG A 31 14.19 -19.79 5.60
CA ARG A 31 13.93 -21.23 5.43
C ARG A 31 14.75 -21.87 4.31
N ASN A 32 15.45 -21.06 3.52
CA ASN A 32 16.26 -21.53 2.41
C ASN A 32 17.71 -21.69 2.86
N ALA A 33 18.28 -22.88 2.60
CA ALA A 33 19.72 -23.12 2.80
C ALA A 33 20.59 -22.26 1.88
N VAL A 34 20.02 -21.82 0.75
CA VAL A 34 20.64 -20.95 -0.24
C VAL A 34 19.69 -19.80 -0.53
N GLN A 35 20.23 -18.58 -0.64
CA GLN A 35 19.44 -17.42 -1.00
C GLN A 35 18.86 -17.62 -2.42
N PRO A 36 17.54 -17.48 -2.62
CA PRO A 36 16.97 -17.55 -3.96
C PRO A 36 17.50 -16.42 -4.84
N ASP A 37 17.53 -16.68 -6.15
CA ASP A 37 17.96 -15.68 -7.13
C ASP A 37 17.06 -14.44 -7.08
N ILE A 38 17.68 -13.29 -7.34
CA ILE A 38 16.96 -12.02 -7.41
C ILE A 38 16.09 -12.02 -8.68
N PRO A 39 14.78 -11.70 -8.58
CA PRO A 39 13.90 -11.67 -9.74
C PRO A 39 14.43 -10.77 -10.87
N GLY A 40 14.33 -11.23 -12.13
CA GLY A 40 14.86 -10.49 -13.27
C GLY A 40 14.31 -9.07 -13.43
N ALA A 41 13.05 -8.84 -13.02
CA ALA A 41 12.45 -7.50 -13.02
C ALA A 41 13.16 -6.53 -12.07
N SER A 42 13.59 -7.00 -10.90
CA SER A 42 14.37 -6.22 -9.93
C SER A 42 15.73 -5.80 -10.50
N SER A 43 16.40 -6.73 -11.21
CA SER A 43 17.67 -6.47 -11.87
C SER A 43 17.51 -5.44 -13.00
N ARG A 44 16.48 -5.59 -13.85
CA ARG A 44 16.19 -4.64 -14.94
C ARG A 44 15.91 -3.23 -14.42
N ARG A 45 15.09 -3.08 -13.36
CA ARG A 45 14.82 -1.77 -12.76
C ARG A 45 16.08 -1.13 -12.20
N THR A 46 16.88 -1.91 -11.48
CA THR A 46 18.14 -1.43 -10.87
C THR A 46 19.11 -0.95 -11.94
N GLN A 47 19.24 -1.68 -13.05
CA GLN A 47 20.02 -1.27 -14.23
C GLN A 47 19.46 -0.01 -14.89
N ALA A 48 18.14 0.09 -15.08
CA ALA A 48 17.50 1.27 -15.66
C ALA A 48 17.74 2.55 -14.85
N THR A 49 17.93 2.43 -13.53
CA THR A 49 18.28 3.53 -12.63
C THR A 49 19.78 3.77 -12.46
N ASN A 50 20.64 3.11 -13.25
CA ASN A 50 22.10 3.20 -13.18
C ASN A 50 22.67 3.02 -11.75
N THR A 51 22.10 2.09 -10.97
CA THR A 51 22.50 1.82 -9.59
C THR A 51 22.78 0.33 -9.36
N THR A 52 23.14 -0.04 -8.13
CA THR A 52 23.37 -1.44 -7.72
C THR A 52 22.58 -1.76 -6.46
N PHE A 53 22.25 -3.03 -6.25
CA PHE A 53 21.60 -3.47 -5.00
C PHE A 53 22.40 -3.05 -3.76
N GLN A 54 23.73 -3.11 -3.81
CA GLN A 54 24.58 -2.68 -2.71
C GLN A 54 24.51 -1.17 -2.44
N ALA A 55 24.46 -0.35 -3.49
CA ALA A 55 24.28 1.09 -3.33
C ALA A 55 22.91 1.41 -2.71
N LYS A 56 21.84 0.73 -3.18
CA LYS A 56 20.49 0.84 -2.62
C LYS A 56 20.44 0.43 -1.16
N TYR A 57 21.04 -0.72 -0.81
CA TYR A 57 21.15 -1.19 0.57
C TYR A 57 21.83 -0.17 1.49
N ARG A 58 23.01 0.33 1.10
CA ARG A 58 23.75 1.32 1.90
C ARG A 58 22.94 2.59 2.14
N LYS A 59 22.14 3.00 1.15
CA LYS A 59 21.28 4.18 1.23
C LYS A 59 20.13 3.99 2.22
N VAL A 60 19.43 2.85 2.18
CA VAL A 60 18.38 2.51 3.17
C VAL A 60 18.98 2.40 4.57
N TYR A 61 20.13 1.72 4.68
CA TYR A 61 20.83 1.57 5.95
C TYR A 61 21.21 2.93 6.55
N ALA A 62 21.80 3.81 5.76
CA ALA A 62 22.15 5.17 6.19
C ALA A 62 20.91 5.97 6.62
N LEU A 63 19.78 5.84 5.91
CA LEU A 63 18.53 6.48 6.30
C LEU A 63 18.04 5.98 7.68
N LEU A 64 18.01 4.66 7.89
CA LEU A 64 17.63 4.07 9.19
C LEU A 64 18.61 4.43 10.31
N GLN A 65 19.90 4.48 10.01
CA GLN A 65 20.95 4.81 10.98
C GLN A 65 20.84 6.26 11.45
N ASN A 66 20.61 7.20 10.53
CA ASN A 66 20.67 8.63 10.82
C ASN A 66 19.33 9.24 11.22
N ASP A 67 18.20 8.60 10.91
CA ASP A 67 16.87 9.12 11.22
C ASP A 67 16.29 8.49 12.51
N ALA A 68 16.44 9.20 13.63
CA ALA A 68 15.90 8.77 14.92
C ALA A 68 14.36 8.85 14.97
N GLU A 69 13.75 9.80 14.25
CA GLU A 69 12.30 9.97 14.20
C GLU A 69 11.63 8.81 13.45
N LEU A 70 12.21 8.40 12.32
CA LEU A 70 11.81 7.21 11.59
C LEU A 70 11.85 5.97 12.47
N ARG A 71 12.97 5.74 13.16
CA ARG A 71 13.08 4.61 14.10
C ARG A 71 12.03 4.70 15.21
N GLY A 72 11.69 5.91 15.65
CA GLY A 72 10.58 6.16 16.59
C GLY A 72 9.23 5.74 16.03
N LYS A 73 8.91 6.12 14.78
CA LYS A 73 7.67 5.71 14.09
C LYS A 73 7.59 4.20 13.90
N ILE A 74 8.69 3.56 13.48
CA ILE A 74 8.77 2.10 13.36
C ILE A 74 8.43 1.43 14.68
N ARG A 75 9.05 1.86 15.79
CA ARG A 75 8.74 1.32 17.13
C ARG A 75 7.28 1.54 17.54
N LYS A 76 6.73 2.72 17.26
CA LYS A 76 5.33 3.04 17.59
C LYS A 76 4.35 2.13 16.85
N VAL A 77 4.54 1.95 15.54
CA VAL A 77 3.71 1.06 14.72
C VAL A 77 3.91 -0.39 15.16
N ALA A 78 5.15 -0.81 15.39
CA ALA A 78 5.46 -2.15 15.87
C ALA A 78 4.72 -2.48 17.17
N ALA A 79 4.71 -1.55 18.13
CA ALA A 79 3.98 -1.70 19.38
C ALA A 79 2.46 -1.77 19.19
N ALA A 80 1.89 -0.97 18.26
CA ALA A 80 0.46 -0.98 17.99
C ALA A 80 -0.05 -2.33 17.43
N TYR A 81 0.81 -3.06 16.71
CA TYR A 81 0.46 -4.34 16.09
C TYR A 81 1.10 -5.56 16.77
N GLY A 82 1.85 -5.38 17.86
CA GLY A 82 2.51 -6.48 18.56
C GLY A 82 3.58 -7.21 17.73
N ILE A 83 4.23 -6.52 16.81
CA ILE A 83 5.28 -7.08 15.92
C ILE A 83 6.67 -6.62 16.36
N ASP A 84 7.68 -7.47 16.16
CA ASP A 84 9.08 -7.04 16.36
C ASP A 84 9.41 -5.93 15.34
N PRO A 85 9.89 -4.74 15.77
CA PRO A 85 10.26 -3.65 14.86
C PRO A 85 11.30 -4.07 13.81
N MET A 86 12.10 -5.11 14.07
CA MET A 86 13.05 -5.64 13.11
C MET A 86 12.37 -6.28 11.89
N HIS A 87 11.15 -6.79 12.01
CA HIS A 87 10.38 -7.24 10.84
C HIS A 87 10.03 -6.07 9.91
N ILE A 88 9.62 -4.93 10.47
CA ILE A 88 9.36 -3.71 9.69
C ILE A 88 10.64 -3.22 9.02
N VAL A 89 11.77 -3.21 9.75
CA VAL A 89 13.08 -2.85 9.20
C VAL A 89 13.47 -3.79 8.06
N GLY A 90 13.32 -5.10 8.24
CA GLY A 90 13.62 -6.10 7.22
C GLY A 90 12.77 -5.91 5.95
N ALA A 91 11.49 -5.60 6.11
CA ALA A 91 10.59 -5.29 4.99
C ALA A 91 11.06 -4.04 4.22
N ILE A 92 11.35 -2.94 4.93
CA ILE A 92 11.86 -1.69 4.33
C ILE A 92 13.17 -1.94 3.58
N VAL A 93 14.12 -2.66 4.20
CA VAL A 93 15.40 -2.96 3.58
C VAL A 93 15.22 -3.85 2.35
N GLY A 94 14.40 -4.90 2.41
CA GLY A 94 14.14 -5.78 1.27
C GLY A 94 13.49 -5.06 0.10
N GLU A 95 12.42 -4.29 0.37
CA GLU A 95 11.69 -3.56 -0.65
C GLU A 95 12.55 -2.49 -1.34
N HIS A 96 13.24 -1.65 -0.56
CA HIS A 96 14.06 -0.58 -1.13
C HIS A 96 15.43 -1.03 -1.62
N THR A 97 15.85 -2.28 -1.33
CA THR A 97 17.03 -2.88 -1.98
C THR A 97 16.63 -3.49 -3.32
N TYR A 98 15.60 -4.34 -3.35
CA TYR A 98 15.32 -5.19 -4.51
C TYR A 98 14.14 -4.72 -5.37
N ASN A 99 13.35 -3.73 -4.96
CA ASN A 99 12.22 -3.25 -5.76
C ASN A 99 12.38 -1.80 -6.22
N VAL A 100 12.12 -0.86 -5.33
CA VAL A 100 12.18 0.59 -5.54
C VAL A 100 13.43 1.18 -4.87
N ASP A 101 13.81 2.43 -5.11
CA ASP A 101 14.94 3.06 -4.39
C ASP A 101 14.46 3.71 -3.09
N ALA A 102 15.33 3.82 -2.08
CA ALA A 102 15.06 4.49 -0.80
C ALA A 102 14.76 5.99 -0.97
N TYR A 103 14.99 6.55 -2.16
CA TYR A 103 14.66 7.92 -2.52
C TYR A 103 13.21 8.14 -2.95
N ASP A 104 12.32 7.17 -2.71
CA ASP A 104 10.88 7.39 -2.90
C ASP A 104 10.25 8.25 -1.81
N ARG A 105 10.93 8.45 -0.67
CA ARG A 105 10.50 9.47 0.31
C ARG A 105 10.63 10.88 -0.21
N LEU A 106 11.65 11.17 -1.02
CA LEU A 106 11.69 12.44 -1.72
C LEU A 106 10.71 12.41 -2.90
N GLN A 107 10.57 11.34 -3.68
CA GLN A 107 9.56 11.39 -4.75
C GLN A 107 8.13 11.62 -4.25
N THR A 108 7.64 10.96 -3.19
CA THR A 108 6.27 11.24 -2.70
C THR A 108 6.16 12.60 -2.01
N TYR A 109 7.09 12.97 -1.13
CA TYR A 109 7.01 14.23 -0.39
C TYR A 109 7.36 15.45 -1.25
N TYR A 110 8.21 15.28 -2.27
CA TYR A 110 8.60 16.29 -3.24
C TYR A 110 7.59 16.38 -4.37
N VAL A 111 6.93 15.30 -4.82
CA VAL A 111 5.72 15.40 -5.67
C VAL A 111 4.63 16.15 -4.93
N LYS A 112 4.42 15.85 -3.65
CA LYS A 112 3.44 16.57 -2.82
C LYS A 112 3.85 18.03 -2.61
N ALA A 113 5.11 18.31 -2.24
CA ALA A 113 5.61 19.67 -2.05
C ALA A 113 5.68 20.47 -3.38
N MET A 114 6.09 19.85 -4.49
CA MET A 114 6.07 20.47 -5.82
C MET A 114 4.66 20.67 -6.35
N SER A 115 3.68 19.82 -5.99
CA SER A 115 2.26 20.09 -6.32
C SER A 115 1.75 21.35 -5.60
N TYR A 116 2.31 21.68 -4.44
CA TYR A 116 2.01 22.93 -3.72
C TYR A 116 2.86 24.12 -4.18
N LEU A 117 4.10 23.90 -4.63
CA LEU A 117 5.08 24.96 -4.98
C LEU A 117 5.13 25.29 -6.48
N SER A 118 4.68 24.40 -7.34
CA SER A 118 4.79 24.56 -8.79
C SER A 118 3.61 23.90 -9.51
N SER A 119 2.83 24.71 -10.22
CA SER A 119 1.69 24.33 -11.07
C SER A 119 2.05 23.43 -12.28
N LYS A 120 3.08 22.57 -12.19
CA LYS A 120 3.67 21.80 -13.31
C LYS A 120 3.62 20.28 -13.14
N LEU A 121 2.97 19.76 -12.10
CA LEU A 121 2.62 18.34 -12.04
C LEU A 121 1.19 18.19 -12.54
N THR A 122 1.05 17.84 -13.81
CA THR A 122 -0.25 17.57 -14.42
C THR A 122 -0.55 16.09 -14.22
N PHE A 123 -1.51 15.79 -13.34
CA PHE A 123 -2.03 14.44 -13.19
C PHE A 123 -3.12 14.25 -14.23
N ALA A 124 -2.73 14.04 -15.49
CA ALA A 124 -3.68 13.90 -16.59
C ALA A 124 -3.41 12.66 -17.43
N TYR A 125 -4.47 12.13 -18.02
CA TYR A 125 -4.42 11.09 -19.04
C TYR A 125 -5.05 11.63 -20.32
N GLU A 126 -4.33 11.55 -21.44
CA GLU A 126 -4.76 12.12 -22.74
C GLU A 126 -5.21 13.59 -22.68
N GLY A 127 -4.67 14.36 -21.72
CA GLY A 127 -4.98 15.78 -21.54
C GLY A 127 -6.15 16.07 -20.58
N GLU A 128 -6.82 15.06 -20.03
CA GLU A 128 -7.83 15.25 -18.97
C GLU A 128 -7.20 15.07 -17.59
N ASP A 129 -7.33 16.08 -16.73
CA ASP A 129 -6.85 16.01 -15.35
C ASP A 129 -7.68 15.02 -14.52
N VAL A 130 -7.03 14.25 -13.65
CA VAL A 130 -7.65 13.26 -12.77
C VAL A 130 -8.71 13.92 -11.88
N SER A 131 -8.50 15.17 -11.45
CA SER A 131 -9.44 15.92 -10.62
C SER A 131 -10.72 16.29 -11.36
N ASP A 132 -10.67 16.43 -12.69
CA ASP A 132 -11.85 16.62 -13.55
C ASP A 132 -12.50 15.28 -13.87
N PHE A 133 -11.69 14.25 -14.18
CA PHE A 133 -12.16 12.91 -14.51
C PHE A 133 -13.03 12.31 -13.40
N VAL A 134 -12.63 12.47 -12.13
CA VAL A 134 -13.38 11.93 -10.97
C VAL A 134 -14.65 12.72 -10.65
N GLN A 135 -14.97 13.81 -11.36
CA GLN A 135 -16.25 14.53 -11.23
C GLN A 135 -17.36 13.95 -12.12
N ARG A 136 -17.03 13.00 -13.00
CA ARG A 136 -18.01 12.38 -13.91
C ARG A 136 -19.14 11.68 -13.11
N PRO A 137 -20.36 11.59 -13.68
CA PRO A 137 -21.53 11.05 -12.98
C PRO A 137 -21.34 9.66 -12.37
N GLU A 138 -20.51 8.82 -12.99
CA GLU A 138 -20.18 7.46 -12.54
C GLU A 138 -19.52 7.45 -11.14
N PHE A 139 -18.80 8.52 -10.79
CA PHE A 139 -18.13 8.68 -9.50
C PHE A 139 -19.01 9.28 -8.41
N LYS A 140 -20.25 9.70 -8.71
CA LYS A 140 -21.14 10.35 -7.73
C LYS A 140 -21.35 9.52 -6.46
N LYS A 141 -21.34 8.18 -6.56
CA LYS A 141 -21.48 7.29 -5.39
C LYS A 141 -20.31 7.36 -4.41
N CYS A 142 -19.15 7.85 -4.85
CA CYS A 142 -17.98 8.05 -4.00
C CYS A 142 -17.96 9.45 -3.36
N ALA A 143 -18.87 10.35 -3.76
CA ALA A 143 -18.97 11.67 -3.16
C ALA A 143 -19.49 11.54 -1.72
N GLY A 144 -18.75 12.12 -0.76
CA GLY A 144 -19.09 12.09 0.67
C GLY A 144 -18.32 11.06 1.51
N MET A 145 -17.35 10.35 0.92
CA MET A 145 -16.39 9.55 1.67
C MET A 145 -15.27 10.46 2.20
N ASP A 146 -15.16 10.57 3.52
CA ASP A 146 -14.15 11.42 4.19
C ASP A 146 -12.82 10.69 4.41
N ASP A 147 -12.86 9.36 4.55
CA ASP A 147 -11.67 8.56 4.66
C ASP A 147 -10.99 8.39 3.29
N SER A 148 -9.68 8.66 3.26
CA SER A 148 -8.92 8.65 2.01
C SER A 148 -8.81 7.26 1.41
N TYR A 149 -8.76 6.21 2.22
CA TYR A 149 -8.67 4.84 1.71
C TYR A 149 -10.01 4.46 1.06
N ASP A 150 -11.12 4.66 1.77
CA ASP A 150 -12.46 4.35 1.27
C ASP A 150 -12.80 5.11 -0.01
N LEU A 151 -12.46 6.40 -0.06
CA LEU A 151 -12.68 7.25 -1.23
C LEU A 151 -11.95 6.72 -2.47
N TRP A 152 -10.68 6.34 -2.33
CA TRP A 152 -9.87 5.85 -3.46
C TRP A 152 -10.25 4.43 -3.85
N GLU A 153 -10.59 3.56 -2.91
CA GLU A 153 -11.12 2.23 -3.21
C GLU A 153 -12.43 2.33 -4.00
N CYS A 154 -13.37 3.21 -3.59
CA CYS A 154 -14.61 3.42 -4.33
C CYS A 154 -14.36 3.89 -5.77
N ARG A 155 -13.42 4.82 -5.97
CA ARG A 155 -13.04 5.32 -7.30
C ARG A 155 -12.38 4.23 -8.15
N GLU A 156 -11.52 3.39 -7.58
CA GLU A 156 -10.94 2.24 -8.28
C GLU A 156 -12.03 1.25 -8.71
N GLN A 157 -13.01 0.99 -7.86
CA GLN A 157 -14.17 0.15 -8.21
C GLN A 157 -14.99 0.75 -9.36
N VAL A 158 -15.24 2.07 -9.35
CA VAL A 158 -15.91 2.76 -10.47
C VAL A 158 -15.09 2.63 -11.75
N TRP A 159 -13.79 2.90 -11.70
CA TRP A 159 -12.88 2.75 -12.84
C TRP A 159 -12.97 1.34 -13.44
N ASN A 160 -12.79 0.31 -12.60
CA ASN A 160 -12.82 -1.08 -13.03
C ASN A 160 -14.17 -1.48 -13.64
N HIS A 161 -15.27 -0.96 -13.10
CA HIS A 161 -16.60 -1.33 -13.55
C HIS A 161 -17.08 -0.54 -14.78
N ALA A 162 -16.81 0.76 -14.83
CA ALA A 162 -17.40 1.64 -15.84
C ALA A 162 -16.44 2.01 -16.97
N PHE A 163 -15.13 2.03 -16.72
CA PHE A 163 -14.15 2.63 -17.65
C PHE A 163 -13.12 1.64 -18.17
N ARG A 164 -12.45 0.86 -17.32
CA ARG A 164 -11.30 0.02 -17.72
C ARG A 164 -11.67 -0.88 -18.91
N GLY A 165 -10.96 -0.71 -20.03
CA GLY A 165 -11.17 -1.46 -21.28
C GLY A 165 -12.51 -1.21 -21.99
N LYS A 166 -13.22 -0.12 -21.65
CA LYS A 166 -14.55 0.21 -22.20
C LYS A 166 -14.51 1.53 -22.95
N THR A 167 -15.53 1.75 -23.78
CA THR A 167 -15.78 3.03 -24.44
C THR A 167 -16.94 3.73 -23.74
N VAL A 168 -16.69 4.93 -23.20
CA VAL A 168 -17.70 5.74 -22.50
C VAL A 168 -17.74 7.12 -23.14
N GLY A 169 -18.92 7.55 -23.60
CA GLY A 169 -19.10 8.85 -24.25
C GLY A 169 -18.29 9.04 -25.54
N GLY A 170 -17.94 7.95 -26.24
CA GLY A 170 -17.13 7.99 -27.45
C GLY A 170 -15.62 7.92 -27.23
N THR A 171 -15.15 7.96 -25.98
CA THR A 171 -13.73 7.81 -25.61
C THR A 171 -13.45 6.38 -25.20
N SER A 172 -12.41 5.76 -25.76
CA SER A 172 -11.97 4.42 -25.38
C SER A 172 -10.94 4.50 -24.27
N PHE A 173 -11.12 3.73 -23.20
CA PHE A 173 -10.22 3.70 -22.06
C PHE A 173 -9.34 2.45 -22.08
N PRO A 174 -8.07 2.55 -21.62
CA PRO A 174 -7.15 1.43 -21.60
C PRO A 174 -7.62 0.32 -20.65
N ASN A 175 -7.15 -0.90 -20.91
CA ASN A 175 -7.31 -2.03 -20.00
C ASN A 175 -6.11 -2.16 -19.04
N ASP A 176 -5.69 -1.03 -18.49
CA ASP A 176 -4.53 -0.94 -17.60
C ASP A 176 -4.96 -0.76 -16.15
N ARG A 177 -4.09 -1.20 -15.23
CA ARG A 177 -4.40 -1.17 -13.81
C ARG A 177 -4.49 0.25 -13.27
#